data_AF-A0A5P9P0K3-F1
#
_entry.id   AF-A0A5P9P0K3-F1
#
_cell.length_a   1.000
_cell.length_b   1.000
_cell.length_c   1.000
_cell.angle_alpha   90.00
_cell.angle_beta   90.00
_cell.angle_gamma   90.00
#
_symmetry.space_group_name_H-M   'P 1'
#
loop_
_entity.id
_entity.type
_entity.pdbx_description
1 polymer ?
#
loop_
_entity_poly.entity_id
_entity_poly.type
_entity_poly.pdbx_seq_one_letter_code
_entity_poly.pdbx_strand_id
1 'polypeptide(L)'
;MNDSDGYRSVSRRTLLRTSIGTATVSTVGVGQASATERVSIDGFGGECPDATLEPSMGHCVDGGMDGCVDDHPATVELQAAVQETLEERYPDVGTLVDAGYKPYFDTLDRDADGWSHWINPEYVGDESVVDPERPESVLVDNETWRSLGVMFIAAQDGEEIEPPAVYGEDDSEDRCSPWHYHAGLPGRFAWWYYRQAYERDFETGDVSLPCRTPCMLHVWTVDHPEGVHAHDGPPQEFRDGEPADDPGFETGAEPGTDELDWDALPEDLVPEQRPDELAALIPGL
;
A
#
# COMPACT_ATOMS: atom_id res chain seq x y z
N MET A 1 -35.90 -61.57 12.65
CA MET A 1 -36.67 -61.01 13.77
C MET A 1 -35.69 -60.33 14.70
N ASN A 2 -35.72 -58.99 14.70
CA ASN A 2 -35.37 -58.00 15.73
C ASN A 2 -34.32 -58.38 16.79
N ASP A 3 -33.19 -57.69 16.81
CA ASP A 3 -32.92 -56.40 17.49
C ASP A 3 -32.73 -56.55 19.01
N SER A 4 -31.59 -56.06 19.51
CA SER A 4 -31.49 -54.94 20.47
C SER A 4 -30.14 -54.95 21.21
N ASP A 5 -29.32 -53.93 20.92
CA ASP A 5 -28.70 -52.96 21.84
C ASP A 5 -27.96 -53.36 23.12
N GLY A 6 -26.82 -52.68 23.35
CA GLY A 6 -26.40 -52.32 24.72
C GLY A 6 -24.92 -51.97 24.95
N TYR A 7 -24.55 -50.73 24.64
CA TYR A 7 -23.53 -49.84 25.25
C TYR A 7 -22.75 -50.29 26.51
N ARG A 8 -21.44 -49.92 26.57
CA ARG A 8 -20.72 -49.28 27.72
C ARG A 8 -19.22 -49.10 27.39
N SER A 9 -18.76 -47.88 27.07
CA SER A 9 -18.17 -46.86 27.96
C SER A 9 -16.68 -47.10 28.34
N VAL A 10 -15.86 -46.15 27.93
CA VAL A 10 -14.41 -45.95 28.16
C VAL A 10 -14.06 -45.83 29.65
N SER A 11 -12.86 -46.29 30.08
CA SER A 11 -11.90 -45.48 30.90
C SER A 11 -10.66 -46.24 31.39
N ARG A 12 -9.49 -45.65 31.04
CA ARG A 12 -8.26 -45.40 31.83
C ARG A 12 -7.19 -46.46 32.09
N ARG A 13 -5.97 -45.98 31.74
CA ARG A 13 -4.63 -46.18 32.31
C ARG A 13 -3.87 -47.44 31.90
N THR A 14 -2.77 -47.22 31.18
CA THR A 14 -1.43 -47.63 31.62
C THR A 14 -0.38 -46.69 31.02
N LEU A 15 0.45 -46.15 31.91
CA LEU A 15 1.65 -45.35 31.63
C LEU A 15 2.86 -46.25 31.38
N LEU A 16 3.90 -45.63 30.81
CA LEU A 16 5.35 -45.96 30.78
C LEU A 16 5.85 -46.38 29.40
N ARG A 17 7.06 -46.05 28.94
CA ARG A 17 8.08 -45.01 29.19
C ARG A 17 9.17 -45.30 28.14
N THR A 18 10.00 -44.31 27.79
CA THR A 18 11.34 -44.44 27.13
C THR A 18 11.32 -44.88 25.65
N SER A 19 12.02 -44.24 24.71
CA SER A 19 13.43 -43.87 24.77
C SER A 19 13.79 -42.77 23.76
N ILE A 20 14.74 -41.94 24.19
CA ILE A 20 15.44 -40.90 23.45
C ILE A 20 16.40 -41.60 22.46
N GLY A 21 16.24 -41.33 21.17
CA GLY A 21 17.18 -41.71 20.13
C GLY A 21 17.75 -40.45 19.49
N THR A 22 19.00 -40.15 19.79
CA THR A 22 19.83 -39.21 19.02
C THR A 22 20.12 -39.81 17.66
N ALA A 23 19.48 -39.28 16.61
CA ALA A 23 19.91 -39.51 15.23
C ALA A 23 20.95 -38.45 14.86
N THR A 24 22.20 -38.87 14.76
CA THR A 24 23.24 -38.12 14.06
C THR A 24 23.16 -38.51 12.59
N VAL A 25 22.75 -37.59 11.73
CA VAL A 25 22.85 -37.75 10.28
C VAL A 25 24.04 -36.92 9.80
N SER A 26 25.13 -37.60 9.47
CA SER A 26 26.19 -37.04 8.64
C SER A 26 25.87 -37.41 7.20
N THR A 27 25.54 -36.42 6.37
CA THR A 27 25.53 -36.58 4.91
C THR A 27 26.27 -35.43 4.27
N VAL A 28 27.34 -35.82 3.58
CA VAL A 28 28.22 -35.05 2.71
C VAL A 28 27.42 -34.57 1.49
N GLY A 29 27.61 -33.29 1.15
CA GLY A 29 26.84 -32.59 0.13
C GLY A 29 27.07 -33.06 -1.31
N VAL A 30 26.00 -32.93 -2.09
CA VAL A 30 26.00 -32.62 -3.53
C VAL A 30 24.86 -31.62 -3.74
N GLY A 31 25.19 -30.43 -4.24
CA GLY A 31 24.28 -29.29 -4.33
C GLY A 31 23.10 -29.53 -5.28
N GLN A 32 21.90 -29.36 -4.73
CA GLN A 32 20.73 -28.84 -5.42
C GLN A 32 20.12 -27.82 -4.46
N ALA A 33 20.24 -26.53 -4.80
CA ALA A 33 19.53 -25.47 -4.11
C ALA A 33 18.05 -25.55 -4.53
N SER A 34 17.23 -26.24 -3.73
CA SER A 34 15.80 -25.96 -3.69
C SER A 34 15.61 -24.91 -2.61
N ALA A 35 15.55 -23.64 -3.00
CA ALA A 35 15.07 -22.58 -2.13
C ALA A 35 13.57 -22.79 -1.92
N THR A 36 13.21 -23.63 -0.95
CA THR A 36 12.02 -23.34 -0.13
C THR A 36 12.50 -22.44 0.99
N GLU A 37 12.91 -21.22 0.62
CA GLU A 37 12.96 -20.13 1.58
C GLU A 37 11.50 -19.80 1.86
N ARG A 38 11.01 -20.34 2.97
CA ARG A 38 9.79 -19.81 3.56
C ARG A 38 10.12 -18.36 3.88
N VAL A 39 9.31 -17.43 3.37
CA VAL A 39 9.29 -16.04 3.85
C VAL A 39 9.07 -16.13 5.36
N SER A 40 10.14 -16.02 6.13
CA SER A 40 10.06 -15.93 7.58
C SER A 40 9.66 -14.51 7.89
N ILE A 41 8.38 -14.29 8.21
CA ILE A 41 7.97 -13.09 8.93
C ILE A 41 8.43 -13.24 10.38
N ASP A 42 9.73 -13.14 10.61
CA ASP A 42 10.30 -12.93 11.94
C ASP A 42 10.00 -11.50 12.47
N GLY A 43 9.25 -10.69 11.72
CA GLY A 43 8.98 -9.27 11.99
C GLY A 43 7.90 -8.96 13.05
N PHE A 44 7.21 -9.97 13.61
CA PHE A 44 6.24 -9.73 14.70
C PHE A 44 6.87 -9.73 16.11
N GLY A 45 8.18 -9.98 16.21
CA GLY A 45 8.84 -10.36 17.45
C GLY A 45 10.08 -9.56 17.81
N GLY A 46 10.03 -8.23 17.74
CA GLY A 46 10.91 -7.35 18.53
C GLY A 46 11.92 -6.55 17.74
N GLU A 47 11.49 -5.43 17.15
CA GLU A 47 12.31 -4.23 16.84
C GLU A 47 11.49 -3.07 16.21
N CYS A 48 10.20 -3.26 15.90
CA CYS A 48 9.30 -2.19 15.43
C CYS A 48 8.24 -1.84 16.50
N PRO A 49 8.49 -0.86 17.39
CA PRO A 49 7.56 -0.55 18.47
C PRO A 49 6.21 0.04 17.99
N ASP A 50 6.20 0.72 16.84
CA ASP A 50 5.01 1.38 16.30
C ASP A 50 4.18 0.49 15.38
N ALA A 51 4.70 -0.69 15.02
CA ALA A 51 4.05 -1.62 14.11
C ALA A 51 2.77 -2.22 14.71
N THR A 52 1.65 -2.12 13.98
CA THR A 52 0.35 -2.69 14.38
C THR A 52 -0.20 -3.68 13.36
N LEU A 53 -1.12 -4.54 13.78
CA LEU A 53 -1.87 -5.43 12.89
C LEU A 53 -3.02 -4.68 12.18
N GLU A 54 -3.70 -3.80 12.90
CA GLU A 54 -4.77 -2.96 12.36
C GLU A 54 -4.17 -1.73 11.66
N PRO A 55 -4.93 -1.05 10.77
CA PRO A 55 -4.52 0.23 10.21
C PRO A 55 -4.07 1.20 11.31
N SER A 56 -2.90 1.79 11.12
CA SER A 56 -2.39 2.85 11.99
C SER A 56 -1.43 3.73 11.22
N MET A 57 -1.38 4.99 11.64
CA MET A 57 -0.53 6.02 11.06
C MET A 57 0.06 6.90 12.15
N GLY A 58 1.13 7.61 11.81
CA GLY A 58 1.76 8.61 12.67
C GLY A 58 2.32 9.76 11.85
N HIS A 59 2.50 10.92 12.48
CA HIS A 59 3.11 12.07 11.81
C HIS A 59 4.62 11.91 11.70
N CYS A 60 5.17 12.36 10.58
CA CYS A 60 6.61 12.30 10.34
C CYS A 60 7.39 13.38 11.08
N VAL A 61 6.74 14.50 11.40
CA VAL A 61 7.32 15.60 12.16
C VAL A 61 6.36 16.02 13.28
N ASP A 62 6.92 16.53 14.37
CA ASP A 62 6.14 17.10 15.46
C ASP A 62 5.31 18.30 14.95
N GLY A 63 4.06 18.40 15.40
CA GLY A 63 3.13 19.43 14.99
C GLY A 63 2.40 19.14 13.67
N GLY A 64 2.90 18.23 12.81
CA GLY A 64 2.17 17.68 11.65
C GLY A 64 1.23 18.65 10.92
N MET A 65 -0.07 18.49 11.17
CA MET A 65 -1.18 19.25 10.57
C MET A 65 -1.53 20.57 11.29
N ASP A 66 -0.94 20.87 12.46
CA ASP A 66 -1.41 21.91 13.37
C ASP A 66 -1.45 23.32 12.74
N GLY A 67 -0.49 23.62 11.84
CA GLY A 67 -0.44 24.87 11.09
C GLY A 67 -1.10 24.81 9.71
N CYS A 68 -1.64 23.66 9.30
CA CYS A 68 -2.24 23.46 7.97
C CYS A 68 -3.63 24.09 7.87
N VAL A 69 -3.81 24.97 6.86
CA VAL A 69 -5.10 25.55 6.51
C VAL A 69 -5.28 25.54 4.98
N ASP A 70 -6.47 25.17 4.54
CA ASP A 70 -6.77 24.96 3.11
C ASP A 70 -6.67 26.24 2.28
N ASP A 71 -6.96 27.40 2.87
CA ASP A 71 -6.94 28.70 2.20
C ASP A 71 -5.57 29.41 2.25
N HIS A 72 -4.53 28.73 2.77
CA HIS A 72 -3.18 29.27 2.74
C HIS A 72 -2.67 29.36 1.28
N PRO A 73 -2.01 30.45 0.86
CA PRO A 73 -1.57 30.62 -0.52
C PRO A 73 -0.73 29.45 -1.07
N ALA A 74 0.14 28.87 -0.24
CA ALA A 74 0.97 27.72 -0.64
C ALA A 74 0.13 26.45 -0.85
N THR A 75 -0.88 26.20 0.00
CA THR A 75 -1.81 25.07 -0.17
C THR A 75 -2.61 25.22 -1.46
N VAL A 76 -3.15 26.41 -1.71
CA VAL A 76 -3.92 26.72 -2.91
C VAL A 76 -3.06 26.60 -4.18
N GLU A 77 -1.82 27.08 -4.14
CA GLU A 77 -0.89 26.97 -5.28
C GLU A 77 -0.54 25.51 -5.57
N LEU A 78 -0.23 24.73 -4.53
CA LEU A 78 0.07 23.30 -4.67
C LEU A 78 -1.15 22.52 -5.21
N GLN A 79 -2.33 22.72 -4.61
CA GLN A 79 -3.56 22.06 -5.04
C GLN A 79 -3.91 22.40 -6.49
N ALA A 80 -3.77 23.67 -6.88
CA ALA A 80 -4.04 24.10 -8.25
C ALA A 80 -3.06 23.48 -9.26
N ALA A 81 -1.77 23.38 -8.92
CA ALA A 81 -0.77 22.75 -9.79
C ALA A 81 -1.01 21.23 -9.93
N VAL A 82 -1.41 20.57 -8.84
CA VAL A 82 -1.83 19.16 -8.87
C VAL A 82 -3.07 19.01 -9.74
N GLN A 83 -4.09 19.85 -9.54
CA GLN A 83 -5.33 19.82 -10.33
C GLN A 83 -5.06 19.99 -11.83
N GLU A 84 -4.25 20.98 -12.21
CA GLU A 84 -3.86 21.20 -13.60
C GLU A 84 -3.16 19.96 -14.18
N THR A 85 -2.25 19.34 -13.42
CA THR A 85 -1.56 18.12 -13.88
C THR A 85 -2.50 16.94 -14.05
N LEU A 86 -3.41 16.71 -13.10
CA LEU A 86 -4.40 15.63 -13.21
C LEU A 86 -5.35 15.89 -14.37
N GLU A 87 -5.81 17.12 -14.60
CA GLU A 87 -6.72 17.43 -15.71
C GLU A 87 -6.04 17.34 -17.09
N GLU A 88 -4.77 17.74 -17.20
CA GLU A 88 -4.06 17.83 -18.49
C GLU A 88 -3.23 16.59 -18.85
N ARG A 89 -2.65 15.91 -17.86
CA ARG A 89 -1.71 14.80 -18.08
C ARG A 89 -2.23 13.46 -17.60
N TYR A 90 -2.91 13.45 -16.46
CA TYR A 90 -3.32 12.21 -15.79
C TYR A 90 -4.81 12.16 -15.44
N PRO A 91 -5.75 12.42 -16.38
CA PRO A 91 -7.18 12.54 -16.08
C PRO A 91 -7.85 11.22 -15.68
N ASP A 92 -7.27 10.08 -16.07
CA ASP A 92 -7.85 8.76 -15.91
C ASP A 92 -6.79 7.65 -15.91
N VAL A 93 -7.22 6.43 -15.56
CA VAL A 93 -6.35 5.24 -15.52
C VAL A 93 -5.59 5.02 -16.82
N GLY A 94 -6.20 5.25 -17.97
CA GLY A 94 -5.56 5.05 -19.27
C GLY A 94 -4.29 5.88 -19.42
N THR A 95 -4.39 7.16 -19.08
CA THR A 95 -3.23 8.06 -19.11
C THR A 95 -2.15 7.69 -18.09
N LEU A 96 -2.53 7.13 -16.93
CA LEU A 96 -1.59 6.63 -15.93
C LEU A 96 -0.81 5.42 -16.44
N VAL A 97 -1.51 4.46 -17.07
CA VAL A 97 -0.90 3.28 -17.70
C VAL A 97 0.13 3.70 -18.74
N ASP A 98 -0.23 4.62 -19.63
CA ASP A 98 0.66 5.13 -20.68
C ASP A 98 1.89 5.86 -20.10
N ALA A 99 1.72 6.54 -18.96
CA ALA A 99 2.78 7.23 -18.25
C ALA A 99 3.65 6.31 -17.37
N GLY A 100 3.35 5.00 -17.33
CA GLY A 100 4.15 4.01 -16.61
C GLY A 100 3.81 3.84 -15.13
N TYR A 101 2.73 4.45 -14.65
CA TYR A 101 2.21 4.21 -13.31
C TYR A 101 1.77 2.74 -13.17
N LYS A 102 1.93 2.22 -11.95
CA LYS A 102 1.61 0.85 -11.58
C LYS A 102 0.53 0.83 -10.52
N PRO A 103 -0.50 -0.01 -10.68
CA PRO A 103 -1.54 -0.14 -9.68
C PRO A 103 -0.93 -0.69 -8.40
N TYR A 104 -1.15 0.04 -7.33
CA TYR A 104 -0.75 -0.30 -6.00
C TYR A 104 -2.02 -0.20 -5.14
N PHE A 105 -2.95 -1.12 -5.38
CA PHE A 105 -4.19 -1.19 -4.59
C PHE A 105 -3.81 -1.34 -3.11
N ASP A 106 -4.53 -0.63 -2.22
CA ASP A 106 -4.35 -0.71 -0.77
C ASP A 106 -4.81 -2.07 -0.25
N THR A 107 -3.92 -3.03 -0.46
CA THR A 107 -4.24 -4.43 -0.27
C THR A 107 -4.36 -4.77 1.20
N LEU A 108 -5.29 -5.67 1.50
CA LEU A 108 -5.67 -6.09 2.85
C LEU A 108 -6.48 -5.07 3.66
N ASP A 109 -6.69 -3.87 3.15
CA ASP A 109 -7.70 -3.00 3.73
C ASP A 109 -9.08 -3.50 3.31
N ARG A 110 -9.83 -4.02 4.28
CA ARG A 110 -11.18 -4.56 4.05
C ARG A 110 -12.23 -3.46 3.92
N ASP A 111 -11.85 -2.24 4.26
CA ASP A 111 -12.69 -1.06 4.24
C ASP A 111 -12.18 -0.04 3.20
N ALA A 112 -11.17 -0.36 2.35
CA ALA A 112 -10.67 0.54 1.31
C ALA A 112 -11.83 1.06 0.45
N ASP A 113 -12.12 2.35 0.63
CA ASP A 113 -13.35 3.04 0.27
C ASP A 113 -13.51 3.27 -1.24
N GLY A 114 -13.25 2.27 -2.09
CA GLY A 114 -13.47 2.38 -3.53
C GLY A 114 -12.50 3.35 -4.24
N TRP A 115 -11.29 3.51 -3.74
CA TRP A 115 -10.20 4.24 -4.40
C TRP A 115 -8.89 3.45 -4.35
N SER A 116 -7.87 3.87 -5.09
CA SER A 116 -6.59 3.17 -5.17
C SER A 116 -5.41 4.10 -5.43
N HIS A 117 -4.23 3.69 -4.97
CA HIS A 117 -2.97 4.33 -5.33
C HIS A 117 -2.40 3.74 -6.62
N TRP A 118 -1.85 4.62 -7.45
CA TRP A 118 -1.12 4.29 -8.66
C TRP A 118 0.25 4.94 -8.58
N ILE A 119 1.31 4.15 -8.50
CA ILE A 119 2.67 4.63 -8.18
C ILE A 119 3.57 4.57 -9.41
N ASN A 120 4.44 5.56 -9.59
CA ASN A 120 5.42 5.59 -10.67
C ASN A 120 6.84 5.32 -10.13
N PRO A 121 7.40 4.12 -10.38
CA PRO A 121 8.77 3.77 -10.01
C PRO A 121 9.84 4.79 -10.41
N GLU A 122 9.70 5.41 -11.59
CA GLU A 122 10.69 6.38 -12.06
C GLU A 122 10.68 7.64 -11.20
N TYR A 123 9.51 8.09 -10.77
CA TYR A 123 9.36 9.33 -10.01
C TYR A 123 9.73 9.13 -8.54
N VAL A 124 9.41 7.97 -7.94
CA VAL A 124 9.88 7.59 -6.59
C VAL A 124 11.41 7.61 -6.50
N GLY A 125 12.09 7.26 -7.59
CA GLY A 125 13.55 7.21 -7.67
C GLY A 125 14.22 8.49 -8.16
N ASP A 126 13.48 9.57 -8.43
CA ASP A 126 14.05 10.78 -9.01
C ASP A 126 14.57 11.78 -7.96
N GLU A 127 15.09 12.92 -8.44
CA GLU A 127 15.74 13.92 -7.59
C GLU A 127 14.75 14.93 -6.97
N SER A 128 13.47 14.87 -7.35
CA SER A 128 12.44 15.82 -6.96
C SER A 128 11.61 15.31 -5.79
N VAL A 129 11.06 16.23 -5.00
CA VAL A 129 10.14 15.93 -3.90
C VAL A 129 9.10 17.04 -3.87
N VAL A 130 7.81 16.66 -3.83
CA VAL A 130 6.69 17.60 -4.05
C VAL A 130 6.79 18.27 -5.42
N ASP A 131 6.87 17.47 -6.48
CA ASP A 131 6.73 17.93 -7.88
C ASP A 131 5.33 17.60 -8.42
N PRO A 132 4.41 18.58 -8.49
CA PRO A 132 3.06 18.34 -9.01
C PRO A 132 3.02 17.81 -10.44
N GLU A 133 4.06 18.05 -11.25
CA GLU A 133 4.12 17.59 -12.64
C GLU A 133 4.50 16.10 -12.77
N ARG A 134 5.15 15.55 -11.74
CA ARG A 134 5.67 14.17 -11.67
C ARG A 134 5.39 13.54 -10.29
N PRO A 135 4.12 13.48 -9.85
CA PRO A 135 3.81 12.97 -8.52
C PRO A 135 4.17 11.48 -8.43
N GLU A 136 4.79 11.06 -7.34
CA GLU A 136 5.20 9.67 -7.16
C GLU A 136 4.00 8.72 -7.19
N SER A 137 2.83 9.18 -6.72
CA SER A 137 1.59 8.42 -6.79
C SER A 137 0.38 9.30 -7.14
N VAL A 138 -0.53 8.75 -7.93
CA VAL A 138 -1.84 9.32 -8.27
C VAL A 138 -2.93 8.49 -7.59
N LEU A 139 -3.92 9.18 -7.02
CA LEU A 139 -5.05 8.60 -6.31
C LEU A 139 -6.22 8.50 -7.28
N VAL A 140 -6.79 7.31 -7.44
CA VAL A 140 -7.81 7.03 -8.46
C VAL A 140 -9.09 6.54 -7.80
N ASP A 141 -10.23 7.04 -8.26
CA ASP A 141 -11.53 6.50 -7.92
C ASP A 141 -11.77 5.17 -8.64
N ASN A 142 -12.05 4.09 -7.92
CA ASN A 142 -12.23 2.78 -8.53
C ASN A 142 -13.58 2.65 -9.24
N GLU A 143 -14.56 3.50 -8.94
CA GLU A 143 -15.85 3.52 -9.64
C GLU A 143 -15.74 4.27 -10.96
N THR A 144 -15.33 5.54 -10.94
CA THR A 144 -15.30 6.40 -12.13
C THR A 144 -14.01 6.27 -12.96
N TRP A 145 -12.96 5.67 -12.40
CA TRP A 145 -11.62 5.52 -12.98
C TRP A 145 -10.92 6.86 -13.26
N ARG A 146 -11.34 7.91 -12.53
CA ARG A 146 -10.78 9.26 -12.59
C ARG A 146 -9.76 9.48 -11.49
N SER A 147 -8.79 10.33 -11.78
CA SER A 147 -7.84 10.81 -10.76
C SER A 147 -8.53 11.78 -9.79
N LEU A 148 -8.26 11.63 -8.50
CA LEU A 148 -8.87 12.38 -7.40
C LEU A 148 -7.88 13.30 -6.67
N GLY A 149 -6.58 12.99 -6.78
CA GLY A 149 -5.52 13.63 -6.03
C GLY A 149 -4.19 12.94 -6.28
N VAL A 150 -3.17 13.34 -5.53
CA VAL A 150 -1.84 12.75 -5.58
C VAL A 150 -1.32 12.46 -4.19
N MET A 151 -0.40 11.51 -4.11
CA MET A 151 0.40 11.26 -2.93
C MET A 151 1.86 11.45 -3.29
N PHE A 152 2.51 12.40 -2.63
CA PHE A 152 3.96 12.54 -2.68
C PHE A 152 4.63 11.60 -1.70
N ILE A 153 5.83 11.13 -2.04
CA ILE A 153 6.66 10.30 -1.17
C ILE A 153 7.95 11.05 -0.87
N ALA A 154 8.33 11.16 0.41
CA ALA A 154 9.55 11.84 0.83
C ALA A 154 10.78 10.94 0.58
N ALA A 155 11.09 10.72 -0.70
CA ALA A 155 12.25 9.99 -1.16
C ALA A 155 12.99 10.82 -2.22
N GLN A 156 14.31 10.73 -2.24
CA GLN A 156 15.17 11.36 -3.24
C GLN A 156 16.24 10.37 -3.65
N ASP A 157 16.44 10.18 -4.97
CA ASP A 157 17.34 9.17 -5.53
C ASP A 157 17.03 7.75 -4.99
N GLY A 158 15.75 7.48 -4.67
CA GLY A 158 15.28 6.22 -4.08
C GLY A 158 15.58 6.03 -2.59
N GLU A 159 16.15 7.03 -1.91
CA GLU A 159 16.41 7.01 -0.47
C GLU A 159 15.39 7.87 0.30
N GLU A 160 14.89 7.38 1.45
CA GLU A 160 14.00 8.16 2.33
C GLU A 160 14.73 9.42 2.83
N ILE A 161 14.07 10.58 2.72
CA ILE A 161 14.57 11.86 3.22
C ILE A 161 13.68 12.42 4.34
N GLU A 162 14.18 13.45 5.02
CA GLU A 162 13.33 14.25 5.91
C GLU A 162 12.31 15.05 5.05
N PRO A 163 11.00 14.91 5.33
CA PRO A 163 9.98 15.53 4.49
C PRO A 163 10.00 17.07 4.60
N PRO A 164 9.97 17.80 3.48
CA PRO A 164 9.89 19.25 3.51
C PRO A 164 8.51 19.73 3.98
N ALA A 165 8.44 20.80 4.77
CA ALA A 165 7.15 21.42 5.08
C ALA A 165 6.49 21.98 3.81
N VAL A 166 5.16 21.93 3.71
CA VAL A 166 4.42 22.60 2.63
C VAL A 166 4.61 24.11 2.75
N TYR A 167 4.58 24.64 3.97
CA TYR A 167 4.97 26.00 4.30
C TYR A 167 5.34 26.16 5.78
N GLY A 168 5.90 27.33 6.10
CA GLY A 168 6.37 27.69 7.43
C GLY A 168 7.81 27.21 7.70
N GLU A 169 8.47 27.88 8.64
CA GLU A 169 9.82 27.51 9.08
C GLU A 169 9.75 26.45 10.20
N ASP A 170 10.87 25.77 10.43
CA ASP A 170 11.01 24.87 11.58
C ASP A 170 10.66 25.58 12.89
N ASP A 171 9.98 24.88 13.79
CA ASP A 171 9.50 25.38 15.09
C ASP A 171 8.52 26.57 15.05
N SER A 172 7.99 26.95 13.88
CA SER A 172 6.96 27.98 13.76
C SER A 172 5.55 27.41 14.05
N GLU A 173 4.71 28.19 14.74
CA GLU A 173 3.31 27.81 15.03
C GLU A 173 2.46 27.71 13.76
N ASP A 174 2.88 28.37 12.67
CA ASP A 174 2.22 28.36 11.36
C ASP A 174 2.84 27.29 10.42
N ARG A 175 3.70 26.39 10.92
CA ARG A 175 4.30 25.34 10.09
C ARG A 175 3.24 24.31 9.70
N CYS A 176 3.08 24.11 8.40
CA CYS A 176 2.27 23.02 7.86
C CYS A 176 3.17 21.94 7.28
N SER A 177 3.17 20.77 7.92
CA SER A 177 3.95 19.62 7.49
C SER A 177 3.12 18.35 7.63
N PRO A 178 2.12 18.16 6.73
CA PRO A 178 1.07 17.16 6.88
C PRO A 178 1.52 15.72 6.54
N TRP A 179 2.83 15.49 6.52
CA TRP A 179 3.44 14.21 6.22
C TRP A 179 3.16 13.18 7.31
N HIS A 180 2.78 11.98 6.89
CA HIS A 180 2.51 10.86 7.77
C HIS A 180 3.11 9.57 7.21
N TYR A 181 3.26 8.58 8.07
CA TYR A 181 3.64 7.21 7.70
C TYR A 181 2.58 6.24 8.17
N HIS A 182 2.46 5.10 7.51
CA HIS A 182 1.65 3.98 7.97
C HIS A 182 2.53 2.98 8.72
N ALA A 183 2.10 2.62 9.93
CA ALA A 183 2.71 1.55 10.73
C ALA A 183 1.79 0.32 10.88
N GLY A 184 0.55 0.44 10.42
CA GLY A 184 -0.36 -0.69 10.28
C GLY A 184 0.06 -1.68 9.20
N LEU A 185 -0.27 -2.95 9.43
CA LEU A 185 0.06 -4.03 8.51
C LEU A 185 -0.49 -3.82 7.08
N PRO A 186 -1.71 -3.28 6.85
CA PRO A 186 -2.19 -3.02 5.48
C PRO A 186 -1.26 -2.09 4.69
N GLY A 187 -1.00 -0.88 5.19
CA GLY A 187 -0.11 0.07 4.51
C GLY A 187 1.33 -0.45 4.36
N ARG A 188 1.88 -1.10 5.39
CA ARG A 188 3.23 -1.68 5.32
C ARG A 188 3.35 -2.84 4.33
N PHE A 189 2.37 -3.74 4.33
CA PHE A 189 2.33 -4.87 3.41
C PHE A 189 2.18 -4.39 1.98
N ALA A 190 1.31 -3.41 1.79
CA ALA A 190 1.09 -2.82 0.51
C ALA A 190 2.42 -2.16 0.02
N TRP A 191 3.10 -1.32 0.80
CA TRP A 191 4.38 -0.72 0.37
C TRP A 191 5.45 -1.77 0.07
N TRP A 192 5.54 -2.79 0.92
CA TRP A 192 6.41 -3.94 0.67
C TRP A 192 6.05 -4.65 -0.65
N TYR A 193 4.77 -4.86 -0.93
CA TYR A 193 4.29 -5.50 -2.15
C TYR A 193 4.70 -4.71 -3.38
N TYR A 194 4.52 -3.38 -3.38
CA TYR A 194 5.01 -2.50 -4.44
C TYR A 194 6.49 -2.74 -4.73
N ARG A 195 7.33 -2.69 -3.68
CA ARG A 195 8.77 -2.93 -3.78
C ARG A 195 9.13 -4.31 -4.33
N GLN A 196 8.41 -5.35 -3.93
CA GLN A 196 8.66 -6.70 -4.44
C GLN A 196 8.19 -6.89 -5.90
N ALA A 197 7.01 -6.37 -6.23
CA ALA A 197 6.37 -6.58 -7.53
C ALA A 197 7.01 -5.72 -8.63
N TYR A 198 7.35 -4.47 -8.32
CA TYR A 198 7.75 -3.48 -9.32
C TYR A 198 9.24 -3.10 -9.24
N GLU A 199 9.81 -2.96 -8.04
CA GLU A 199 11.26 -2.72 -7.87
C GLU A 199 12.10 -4.01 -7.87
N ARG A 200 11.45 -5.16 -7.73
CA ARG A 200 12.08 -6.50 -7.71
C ARG A 200 13.13 -6.65 -6.61
N ASP A 201 12.88 -6.06 -5.44
CA ASP A 201 13.84 -6.07 -4.32
C ASP A 201 14.25 -7.47 -3.84
N PHE A 202 13.42 -8.49 -4.08
CA PHE A 202 13.78 -9.89 -3.85
C PHE A 202 15.05 -10.33 -4.59
N GLU A 203 15.42 -9.69 -5.70
CA GLU A 203 16.63 -9.99 -6.47
C GLU A 203 17.91 -9.56 -5.75
N THR A 204 17.82 -8.50 -4.94
CA THR A 204 18.91 -8.02 -4.09
C THR A 204 18.90 -8.67 -2.70
N GLY A 205 17.83 -9.41 -2.39
CA GLY A 205 17.62 -10.11 -1.13
C GLY A 205 16.87 -9.28 -0.07
N ASP A 206 16.37 -8.09 -0.40
CA ASP A 206 15.53 -7.30 0.49
C ASP A 206 14.06 -7.73 0.38
N VAL A 207 13.71 -8.78 1.13
CA VAL A 207 12.34 -9.31 1.23
C VAL A 207 11.66 -8.95 2.56
N SER A 208 12.26 -8.05 3.34
CA SER A 208 11.82 -7.77 4.71
C SER A 208 10.63 -6.82 4.73
N LEU A 209 9.59 -7.14 5.53
CA LEU A 209 8.49 -6.21 5.76
C LEU A 209 8.99 -5.04 6.62
N PRO A 210 8.92 -3.78 6.15
CA PRO A 210 9.49 -2.64 6.86
C PRO A 210 8.70 -2.33 8.15
N CYS A 211 9.27 -1.57 9.09
CA CYS A 211 8.55 -1.18 10.32
C CYS A 211 7.41 -0.17 10.07
N ARG A 212 7.55 0.66 9.04
CA ARG A 212 6.60 1.67 8.58
C ARG A 212 6.82 1.96 7.09
N THR A 213 5.89 2.63 6.44
CA THR A 213 6.11 3.21 5.11
C THR A 213 7.05 4.43 5.20
N PRO A 214 7.60 4.91 4.08
CA PRO A 214 8.14 6.25 4.01
C PRO A 214 7.10 7.31 4.40
N CYS A 215 7.56 8.53 4.61
CA CYS A 215 6.69 9.68 4.82
C CYS A 215 5.97 10.04 3.51
N MET A 216 4.66 10.22 3.60
CA MET A 216 3.78 10.47 2.48
C MET A 216 2.91 11.70 2.73
N LEU A 217 2.58 12.41 1.66
CA LEU A 217 1.78 13.63 1.66
C LEU A 217 0.68 13.53 0.62
N HIS A 218 -0.57 13.45 1.07
CA HIS A 218 -1.72 13.55 0.18
C HIS A 218 -2.05 14.99 -0.18
N VAL A 219 -2.48 15.20 -1.42
CA VAL A 219 -3.06 16.45 -1.91
C VAL A 219 -4.28 16.10 -2.75
N TRP A 220 -5.47 16.36 -2.22
CA TRP A 220 -6.75 16.11 -2.88
C TRP A 220 -7.17 17.28 -3.76
N THR A 221 -7.68 17.00 -4.96
CA THR A 221 -8.25 18.02 -5.86
C THR A 221 -9.78 18.02 -5.86
N VAL A 222 -10.37 17.03 -5.19
CA VAL A 222 -11.80 16.99 -4.86
C VAL A 222 -12.04 17.45 -3.42
N ASP A 223 -13.28 17.82 -3.10
CA ASP A 223 -13.64 18.25 -1.75
C ASP A 223 -13.41 17.12 -0.74
N HIS A 224 -12.77 17.44 0.38
CA HIS A 224 -12.52 16.49 1.47
C HIS A 224 -12.92 17.12 2.81
N PRO A 225 -13.74 16.45 3.65
CA PRO A 225 -14.21 17.03 4.92
C PRO A 225 -13.07 17.31 5.92
N GLU A 226 -11.95 16.62 5.78
CA GLU A 226 -10.73 16.79 6.59
C GLU A 226 -9.67 17.72 5.95
N GLY A 227 -10.01 18.37 4.82
CA GLY A 227 -9.16 19.34 4.15
C GLY A 227 -8.25 18.76 3.06
N VAL A 228 -7.49 19.63 2.39
CA VAL A 228 -6.71 19.30 1.17
C VAL A 228 -5.66 18.21 1.43
N HIS A 229 -5.12 18.15 2.64
CA HIS A 229 -4.06 17.22 3.04
C HIS A 229 -4.56 16.03 3.86
N ALA A 230 -5.85 15.73 3.81
CA ALA A 230 -6.41 14.58 4.51
C ALA A 230 -5.69 13.28 4.13
N HIS A 231 -5.48 12.41 5.12
CA HIS A 231 -4.71 11.19 4.94
C HIS A 231 -5.48 10.05 4.26
N ASP A 232 -6.81 10.10 4.32
CA ASP A 232 -7.75 9.11 3.85
C ASP A 232 -8.41 9.58 2.56
N GLY A 233 -9.08 8.65 1.88
CA GLY A 233 -9.80 8.97 0.66
C GLY A 233 -11.09 9.75 0.93
N PRO A 234 -11.48 10.67 0.05
CA PRO A 234 -12.72 11.41 0.18
C PRO A 234 -13.93 10.46 0.22
N PRO A 235 -14.92 10.72 1.08
CA PRO A 235 -16.16 9.95 1.07
C PRO A 235 -16.79 9.96 -0.33
N GLN A 236 -17.50 8.88 -0.68
CA GLN A 236 -18.08 8.70 -2.02
C GLN A 236 -18.89 9.91 -2.52
N GLU A 237 -19.66 10.55 -1.64
CA GLU A 237 -20.48 11.74 -1.96
C GLU A 237 -19.68 12.96 -2.44
N PHE A 238 -18.36 12.98 -2.26
CA PHE A 238 -17.45 14.01 -2.76
C PHE A 238 -16.64 13.56 -3.99
N ARG A 239 -16.76 12.29 -4.39
CA ARG A 239 -16.13 11.70 -5.58
C ARG A 239 -17.06 11.62 -6.79
N ASP A 240 -18.26 12.21 -6.69
CA ASP A 240 -19.28 12.21 -7.75
C ASP A 240 -18.77 12.94 -9.01
N GLY A 241 -18.14 12.18 -9.91
CA GLY A 241 -17.66 12.62 -11.23
C GLY A 241 -18.33 11.86 -12.37
N GLU A 242 -18.33 12.44 -13.57
CA GLU A 242 -18.68 11.65 -14.75
C GLU A 242 -17.56 10.62 -15.01
N PRO A 243 -17.89 9.32 -15.14
CA PRO A 243 -16.89 8.28 -15.39
C PRO A 243 -15.97 8.62 -16.57
N ALA A 244 -14.80 8.00 -16.60
CA ALA A 244 -13.93 8.09 -17.78
C ALA A 244 -14.69 7.61 -19.04
N ASP A 245 -14.70 8.42 -20.09
CA ASP A 245 -15.41 8.10 -21.34
C ASP A 245 -14.78 6.90 -22.08
N ASP A 246 -13.46 6.78 -21.95
CA ASP A 246 -12.64 5.71 -22.53
C ASP A 246 -11.55 5.33 -21.52
N PRO A 247 -11.35 4.04 -21.22
CA PRO A 247 -10.34 3.62 -20.26
C PRO A 247 -8.91 3.75 -20.78
N GLY A 248 -8.69 4.07 -22.06
CA GLY A 248 -7.36 4.25 -22.66
C GLY A 248 -6.58 2.96 -22.94
N PHE A 249 -7.13 1.79 -22.60
CA PHE A 249 -6.54 0.48 -22.91
C PHE A 249 -7.62 -0.56 -23.23
N GLU A 250 -7.21 -1.69 -23.80
CA GLU A 250 -8.13 -2.79 -24.12
C GLU A 250 -8.61 -3.49 -22.84
N THR A 251 -9.89 -3.29 -22.49
CA THR A 251 -10.56 -3.98 -21.36
C THR A 251 -12.00 -4.34 -21.70
N GLY A 252 -12.53 -5.32 -20.96
CA GLY A 252 -13.96 -5.69 -21.02
C GLY A 252 -14.82 -5.01 -19.96
N ALA A 253 -14.21 -4.26 -19.04
CA ALA A 253 -14.88 -3.52 -17.97
C ALA A 253 -15.25 -2.09 -18.41
N GLU A 254 -16.29 -1.52 -17.82
CA GLU A 254 -16.81 -0.19 -18.13
C GLU A 254 -16.75 0.75 -16.91
N PRO A 255 -16.03 1.89 -16.98
CA PRO A 255 -16.03 2.89 -15.91
C PRO A 255 -17.43 3.33 -15.49
N GLY A 256 -17.67 3.42 -14.18
CA GLY A 256 -18.97 3.73 -13.57
C GLY A 256 -19.97 2.57 -13.51
N THR A 257 -19.62 1.42 -14.10
CA THR A 257 -20.41 0.18 -13.99
C THR A 257 -19.63 -0.93 -13.30
N ASP A 258 -18.37 -1.11 -13.67
CA ASP A 258 -17.45 -2.11 -13.12
C ASP A 258 -16.37 -1.42 -12.27
N GLU A 259 -16.03 -2.01 -11.13
CA GLU A 259 -14.95 -1.50 -10.29
C GLU A 259 -13.59 -1.72 -10.96
N LEU A 260 -12.70 -0.74 -10.78
CA LEU A 260 -11.29 -0.87 -11.15
C LEU A 260 -10.61 -1.87 -10.22
N ASP A 261 -10.32 -3.05 -10.75
CA ASP A 261 -9.59 -4.11 -10.06
C ASP A 261 -8.59 -4.80 -10.98
N TRP A 262 -7.92 -5.84 -10.48
CA TRP A 262 -6.94 -6.61 -11.26
C TRP A 262 -7.51 -7.30 -12.52
N ASP A 263 -8.82 -7.56 -12.59
CA ASP A 263 -9.46 -8.20 -13.73
C ASP A 263 -9.87 -7.18 -14.79
N ALA A 264 -10.01 -5.91 -14.42
CA ALA A 264 -10.21 -4.79 -15.35
C ALA A 264 -8.92 -4.40 -16.09
N LEU A 265 -7.73 -4.74 -15.59
CA LEU A 265 -6.44 -4.26 -16.09
C LEU A 265 -5.83 -5.11 -17.22
N PRO A 266 -4.95 -4.51 -18.07
CA PRO A 266 -4.12 -5.24 -19.00
C PRO A 266 -3.25 -6.30 -18.33
N GLU A 267 -3.07 -7.46 -18.98
CA GLU A 267 -2.32 -8.60 -18.42
C GLU A 267 -0.87 -8.24 -18.03
N ASP A 268 -0.24 -7.28 -18.72
CA ASP A 268 1.14 -6.84 -18.47
C ASP A 268 1.27 -5.88 -17.28
N LEU A 269 0.15 -5.35 -16.77
CA LEU A 269 0.11 -4.59 -15.53
C LEU A 269 -0.24 -5.43 -14.30
N VAL A 270 -0.82 -6.61 -14.51
CA VAL A 270 -1.14 -7.54 -13.42
C VAL A 270 0.15 -8.26 -13.00
N PRO A 271 0.59 -8.13 -11.73
CA PRO A 271 1.79 -8.83 -11.26
C PRO A 271 1.61 -10.35 -11.28
N GLU A 272 2.72 -11.09 -11.40
CA GLU A 272 2.71 -12.56 -11.47
C GLU A 272 2.06 -13.22 -10.23
N GLN A 273 2.12 -12.55 -9.09
CA GLN A 273 1.46 -12.95 -7.85
C GLN A 273 0.66 -11.78 -7.32
N ARG A 274 -0.64 -11.98 -7.13
CA ARG A 274 -1.52 -10.96 -6.58
C ARG A 274 -1.33 -10.84 -5.06
N PRO A 275 -1.63 -9.67 -4.47
CA PRO A 275 -1.43 -9.42 -3.05
C PRO A 275 -2.17 -10.41 -2.13
N ASP A 276 -3.39 -10.81 -2.49
CA ASP A 276 -4.22 -11.78 -1.77
C ASP A 276 -3.63 -13.19 -1.82
N GLU A 277 -3.02 -13.56 -2.96
CA GLU A 277 -2.32 -14.82 -3.11
C GLU A 277 -1.07 -14.87 -2.22
N LEU A 278 -0.30 -13.78 -2.17
CA LEU A 278 0.86 -13.65 -1.28
C LEU A 278 0.47 -13.65 0.19
N ALA A 279 -0.57 -12.89 0.56
CA ALA A 279 -1.06 -12.85 1.94
C ALA A 279 -1.51 -14.23 2.42
N ALA A 280 -2.15 -15.03 1.56
CA ALA A 280 -2.53 -16.41 1.88
C ALA A 280 -1.33 -17.35 2.15
N LEU A 281 -0.14 -17.02 1.64
CA LEU A 281 1.09 -17.78 1.88
C LEU A 281 1.78 -17.40 3.19
N ILE A 282 1.36 -16.31 3.84
CA ILE A 282 1.94 -15.78 5.07
C ILE A 282 1.09 -16.22 6.28
N PRO A 283 1.58 -17.14 7.13
CA PRO A 283 0.80 -17.58 8.29
C PRO A 283 0.63 -16.45 9.32
N GLY A 284 -0.62 -16.02 9.55
CA GLY A 284 -0.95 -15.00 10.57
C GLY A 284 -1.44 -13.67 10.00
N LEU A 285 -1.48 -13.54 8.68
CA LEU A 285 -2.37 -12.64 7.93
C LEU A 285 -3.73 -13.34 7.68
#